data_AF-A0A6V7HUL7-F1
#
_entry.id   AF-A0A6V7HUL7-F1
#
_cell.length_a   1.000
_cell.length_b   1.000
_cell.length_c   1.000
_cell.angle_alpha   90.00
_cell.angle_beta   90.00
_cell.angle_gamma   90.00
#
_symmetry.space_group_name_H-M   'P 1'
#
loop_
_entity.id
_entity.type
_entity.pdbx_description
1 polymer ?
#
loop_
_entity_poly.entity_id
_entity_poly.type
_entity_poly.pdbx_seq_one_letter_code
_entity_poly.pdbx_strand_id
1 'polypeptide(L)'
;SLPKWTEEKKRAAWFKIERNDSSWIPHLVNEGFYFHHARENFVTLYKCLTSEVSIPPYAHTNVGVGAFVVNEETNEVLVIKERRTSLPVNRWKLPGGYVEP
;
A
#
# COMPACT_ATOMS: atom_id res chain seq x y z
N SER A 1 26.60 -4.60 -14.44
CA SER A 1 26.24 -4.32 -13.03
C SER A 1 25.67 -5.53 -12.30
N LEU A 2 24.68 -6.23 -12.85
CA LEU A 2 24.09 -7.42 -12.20
C LEU A 2 25.13 -8.49 -11.78
N PRO A 3 26.11 -8.91 -12.61
CA PRO A 3 27.10 -9.90 -12.20
C PRO A 3 27.94 -9.46 -11.01
N LYS A 4 28.37 -8.19 -11.01
CA LYS A 4 29.11 -7.57 -9.91
C LYS A 4 28.28 -7.54 -8.62
N TRP A 5 27.00 -7.16 -8.68
CA TRP A 5 26.14 -7.13 -7.50
C TRP A 5 25.84 -8.53 -6.95
N THR A 6 25.73 -9.53 -7.83
CA THR A 6 25.64 -10.94 -7.42
C THR A 6 26.92 -11.41 -6.74
N GLU A 7 28.09 -11.08 -7.28
CA GLU A 7 29.39 -11.38 -6.68
C GLU A 7 29.57 -10.71 -5.31
N GLU A 8 29.11 -9.46 -5.18
CA GLU A 8 29.05 -8.72 -3.91
C GLU A 8 27.96 -9.23 -2.94
N LYS A 9 27.26 -10.32 -3.27
CA LYS A 9 26.19 -10.92 -2.47
C LYS A 9 25.07 -9.96 -2.11
N LYS A 10 24.74 -9.01 -3.00
CA LYS A 10 23.54 -8.17 -2.86
C LYS A 10 22.30 -9.06 -2.97
N ARG A 11 21.29 -8.76 -2.16
CA ARG A 11 20.06 -9.58 -2.05
C ARG A 11 19.05 -9.27 -3.15
N ALA A 12 18.84 -7.99 -3.44
CA ALA A 12 17.93 -7.52 -4.47
C ALA A 12 18.42 -6.19 -5.04
N ALA A 13 18.11 -5.95 -6.31
CA ALA A 13 18.28 -4.67 -6.97
C ALA A 13 16.92 -3.97 -7.11
N TRP A 14 16.91 -2.65 -6.93
CA TRP A 14 15.71 -1.82 -6.97
C TRP A 14 15.93 -0.63 -7.90
N PHE A 15 14.93 -0.31 -8.71
CA PHE A 15 14.89 0.88 -9.54
C PHE A 15 13.62 1.65 -9.28
N LYS A 16 13.76 2.90 -8.82
CA LYS A 16 12.69 3.89 -8.84
C LYS A 16 12.84 4.70 -10.12
N ILE A 17 11.84 4.64 -10.98
CA ILE A 17 11.83 5.28 -12.29
C ILE A 17 10.78 6.38 -12.24
N GLU A 18 11.21 7.62 -12.40
CA GLU A 18 10.30 8.76 -12.51
C GLU A 18 9.53 8.69 -13.85
N ARG A 19 8.35 9.32 -13.92
CA ARG A 19 7.45 9.28 -15.07
C ARG A 19 8.13 9.67 -16.39
N ASN A 20 9.03 10.65 -16.32
CA ASN A 20 9.77 11.17 -17.48
C ASN A 20 10.79 10.15 -18.03
N ASP A 21 11.22 9.19 -17.21
CA ASP A 21 12.20 8.15 -17.54
C ASP A 21 11.53 6.80 -17.83
N SER A 22 10.22 6.80 -18.09
CA SER A 22 9.41 5.60 -18.31
C SER A 22 9.90 4.73 -19.49
N SER A 23 10.70 5.28 -20.40
CA SER A 23 11.37 4.54 -21.47
C SER A 23 12.32 3.44 -20.95
N TRP A 24 12.78 3.52 -19.70
CA TRP A 24 13.62 2.47 -19.09
C TRP A 24 12.85 1.23 -18.65
N ILE A 25 11.53 1.32 -18.49
CA ILE A 25 10.70 0.22 -17.96
C ILE A 25 10.83 -1.04 -18.82
N PRO A 26 10.65 -1.00 -20.16
CA PRO A 26 10.77 -2.21 -20.98
C PRO A 26 12.17 -2.83 -20.91
N HIS A 27 13.22 -2.01 -20.86
CA HIS A 27 14.60 -2.49 -20.76
C HIS A 27 14.82 -3.26 -19.45
N LEU A 28 14.36 -2.73 -18.32
CA LEU A 28 14.50 -3.38 -17.02
C LEU A 28 13.64 -4.64 -16.91
N VAL A 29 12.41 -4.62 -17.45
CA VAL A 29 11.56 -5.82 -17.49
C VAL A 29 12.20 -6.94 -18.30
N ASN A 30 12.81 -6.63 -19.45
CA ASN A 30 13.55 -7.62 -20.26
C ASN A 30 14.75 -8.21 -19.50
N GLU A 31 15.39 -7.42 -18.63
CA GLU A 31 16.45 -7.88 -17.73
C GLU A 31 15.91 -8.64 -16.50
N GLY A 32 14.61 -8.95 -16.44
CA GLY A 32 14.00 -9.76 -15.39
C GLY A 32 13.67 -9.00 -14.11
N PHE A 33 13.45 -7.68 -14.20
CA PHE A 33 12.86 -6.90 -13.11
C PHE A 33 11.34 -7.00 -13.12
N TYR A 34 10.75 -7.05 -11.92
CA TYR A 34 9.31 -7.11 -11.68
C TYR A 34 8.80 -5.79 -11.08
N PHE A 35 7.54 -5.47 -11.33
CA PHE A 35 6.89 -4.32 -10.70
C PHE A 35 6.62 -4.60 -9.22
N HIS A 36 6.95 -3.64 -8.35
CA HIS A 36 6.59 -3.67 -6.94
C HIS A 36 5.38 -2.79 -6.65
N HIS A 37 5.47 -1.49 -6.99
CA HIS A 37 4.36 -0.54 -6.88
C HIS A 37 4.58 0.69 -7.76
N ALA A 38 3.51 1.46 -7.96
CA ALA A 38 3.54 2.72 -8.68
C ALA A 38 2.77 3.81 -7.93
N ARG A 39 3.20 5.06 -8.13
CA ARG A 39 2.46 6.28 -7.78
C ARG A 39 2.31 7.11 -9.05
N GLU A 40 1.61 8.24 -8.95
CA GLU A 40 1.36 9.13 -10.10
C GLU A 40 2.62 9.50 -10.89
N ASN A 41 3.74 9.73 -10.19
CA ASN A 41 4.96 10.25 -10.80
C ASN A 41 6.10 9.24 -10.87
N PHE A 42 5.95 8.02 -10.36
CA PHE A 42 7.03 7.04 -10.42
C PHE A 42 6.54 5.59 -10.35
N VAL A 43 7.38 4.68 -10.81
CA VAL A 43 7.22 3.24 -10.64
C VAL A 43 8.47 2.64 -9.99
N THR A 44 8.28 1.66 -9.11
CA THR A 44 9.36 0.93 -8.46
C THR A 44 9.40 -0.49 -9.01
N LEU A 45 10.55 -0.88 -9.58
CA LEU A 45 10.85 -2.22 -10.05
C LEU A 45 11.90 -2.88 -9.16
N TYR A 46 11.88 -4.21 -9.08
CA TYR A 46 12.85 -4.98 -8.30
C TYR A 46 13.28 -6.27 -9.00
N LYS A 47 14.45 -6.78 -8.65
CA LYS A 47 14.93 -8.12 -9.03
C LYS A 47 15.65 -8.76 -7.85
N CYS A 48 15.20 -9.94 -7.44
CA CYS A 48 15.95 -10.75 -6.48
C CYS A 48 17.23 -11.27 -7.15
N LEU A 49 18.37 -11.08 -6.49
CA LEU A 49 19.67 -11.56 -6.96
C LEU A 49 20.08 -12.88 -6.29
N THR A 50 19.34 -13.30 -5.27
CA THR A 50 19.48 -14.59 -4.60
C THR A 50 18.12 -15.24 -4.40
N SER A 51 18.08 -16.58 -4.30
CA SER A 51 16.84 -17.37 -4.15
C SER A 51 16.21 -17.30 -2.75
N GLU A 52 16.93 -16.80 -1.76
CA GLU A 52 16.50 -16.77 -0.35
C GLU A 52 15.77 -15.46 0.03
N VAL A 53 15.46 -14.60 -0.94
CA VAL A 53 14.89 -13.28 -0.69
C VAL A 53 13.42 -13.27 -1.04
N SER A 54 12.59 -13.19 0.00
CA SER A 54 11.18 -12.84 -0.13
C SER A 54 11.03 -11.33 0.02
N ILE A 55 10.62 -10.66 -1.06
CA ILE A 55 10.27 -9.24 -1.02
C ILE A 55 8.78 -9.16 -0.62
N PRO A 56 8.44 -8.43 0.46
CA PRO A 56 7.05 -8.25 0.84
C PRO A 56 6.26 -7.64 -0.32
N PRO A 57 5.03 -8.10 -0.59
CA PRO A 57 4.18 -7.45 -1.58
C PRO A 57 3.87 -6.01 -1.14
N TYR A 58 3.48 -5.18 -2.09
CA TYR A 58 3.02 -3.83 -1.79
C TYR A 58 1.87 -3.84 -0.77
N ALA A 59 1.84 -2.83 0.09
CA ALA A 59 0.81 -2.68 1.11
C ALA A 59 -0.57 -2.64 0.45
N HIS A 60 -1.40 -3.62 0.78
CA HIS A 60 -2.75 -3.81 0.23
C HIS A 60 -3.83 -3.79 1.31
N THR A 61 -3.44 -3.71 2.58
CA THR A 61 -4.36 -3.70 3.71
C THR A 61 -4.74 -2.27 4.05
N ASN A 62 -6.05 -2.00 4.03
CA ASN A 62 -6.63 -0.77 4.55
C ASN A 62 -6.93 -0.95 6.05
N VAL A 63 -6.47 0.00 6.87
CA VAL A 63 -6.72 0.00 8.31
C VAL A 63 -7.82 1.02 8.63
N GLY A 64 -8.87 0.55 9.28
CA GLY A 64 -9.95 1.40 9.79
C GLY A 64 -10.12 1.20 11.29
N VAL A 65 -10.57 2.24 11.97
CA VAL A 65 -10.85 2.22 13.41
C VAL A 65 -12.30 2.60 13.64
N GLY A 66 -12.99 1.80 14.45
CA GLY A 66 -14.31 2.13 15.01
C GLY A 66 -14.18 2.45 16.49
N ALA A 67 -14.88 3.47 16.96
CA ALA A 67 -14.88 3.89 18.34
C ALA A 67 -16.19 3.49 19.03
N PHE A 68 -16.08 2.83 20.18
CA PHE A 68 -17.20 2.57 21.07
C PHE A 68 -17.09 3.54 22.25
N VAL A 69 -17.86 4.63 22.20
CA VAL A 69 -17.80 5.71 23.18
C VAL A 69 -19.03 5.62 24.08
N VAL A 70 -18.81 5.37 25.37
CA VAL A 70 -19.86 5.16 26.36
C VAL A 70 -19.90 6.36 27.30
N ASN A 71 -21.11 6.84 27.60
CA ASN A 71 -21.36 7.68 28.76
C ASN A 71 -21.67 6.78 29.96
N GLU A 72 -20.76 6.69 30.92
CA GLU A 72 -20.90 5.80 32.08
C GLU A 72 -22.01 6.24 33.05
N GLU A 73 -22.33 7.53 33.12
CA GLU A 73 -23.38 8.04 33.99
C GLU A 73 -24.77 7.67 33.48
N THR A 74 -24.96 7.66 32.15
CA THR A 74 -26.27 7.42 31.51
C THR A 74 -26.39 6.05 30.86
N ASN A 75 -25.31 5.27 30.76
CA ASN A 75 -25.22 4.04 29.96
C ASN A 75 -25.58 4.22 28.47
N GLU A 76 -25.35 5.42 27.93
CA GLU A 76 -25.60 5.72 26.52
C GLU A 76 -24.34 5.54 25.66
N VAL A 77 -24.52 5.34 24.35
CA VAL A 77 -23.41 5.18 23.40
C VAL A 77 -23.49 6.26 22.32
N LEU A 78 -22.35 6.88 22.01
CA LEU A 78 -22.26 7.84 20.90
C LEU A 78 -22.44 7.12 19.57
N VAL A 79 -23.38 7.62 18.77
CA VAL A 79 -23.63 7.13 17.41
C VAL A 79 -23.69 8.29 16.41
N ILE A 80 -23.38 7.99 15.16
CA ILE A 80 -23.46 8.94 14.04
C ILE A 80 -24.45 8.46 13.00
N LYS A 81 -24.96 9.40 12.20
CA LYS A 81 -25.80 9.14 11.05
C LYS A 81 -25.39 10.04 9.90
N GLU A 82 -25.27 9.45 8.71
CA GLU A 82 -24.95 10.22 7.51
C GLU A 82 -26.16 11.02 7.05
N ARG A 83 -25.95 12.31 6.77
CA ARG A 83 -27.01 13.22 6.31
C ARG A 83 -27.46 12.90 4.88
N ARG A 84 -26.55 12.41 4.04
CA ARG A 84 -26.79 12.06 2.64
C ARG A 84 -26.25 10.66 2.41
N THR A 85 -27.15 9.70 2.24
CA THR A 85 -26.80 8.32 1.87
C THR A 85 -27.67 7.90 0.70
N SER A 86 -27.08 7.20 -0.27
CA SER A 86 -27.79 6.62 -1.42
C SER A 86 -28.57 5.36 -1.06
N LEU A 87 -28.30 4.80 0.12
CA LEU A 87 -28.97 3.61 0.62
C LEU A 87 -30.23 4.03 1.39
N PRO A 88 -31.37 3.34 1.21
CA PRO A 88 -32.65 3.66 1.86
C PRO A 88 -32.66 3.24 3.34
N VAL A 89 -31.57 3.50 4.07
CA VAL A 89 -31.34 2.92 5.38
C VAL A 89 -31.03 4.00 6.40
N ASN A 90 -32.03 4.30 7.20
CA ASN A 90 -31.96 5.22 8.33
C ASN A 90 -31.29 4.53 9.54
N ARG A 91 -30.00 4.18 9.41
CA ARG A 91 -29.24 3.47 10.45
C ARG A 91 -28.25 4.39 11.15
N TRP A 92 -28.25 4.32 12.48
CA TRP A 92 -27.19 4.83 13.34
C TRP A 92 -26.02 3.84 13.32
N LYS A 93 -24.78 4.35 13.30
CA LYS A 93 -23.55 3.54 13.36
C LYS A 93 -22.56 4.12 14.37
N LEU A 94 -21.63 3.29 14.81
CA LEU A 94 -20.52 3.75 15.65
C LEU A 94 -19.65 4.77 14.87
N PRO A 95 -19.09 5.77 15.55
CA PRO A 95 -18.06 6.63 14.97
C PRO A 95 -16.89 5.78 14.49
N GLY A 96 -16.29 6.17 13.37
CA GLY A 96 -15.13 5.48 12.85
C GLY A 96 -14.58 6.16 11.61
N GLY A 97 -13.42 5.70 11.17
CA GLY A 97 -12.72 6.29 10.05
C GLY A 97 -11.57 5.42 9.55
N TYR A 98 -11.06 5.82 8.40
CA TYR A 98 -9.82 5.28 7.85
C TYR A 98 -8.62 5.87 8.61
N VAL A 99 -7.59 5.06 8.84
CA VAL A 99 -6.31 5.54 9.38
C VAL A 99 -5.47 6.02 8.22
N GLU A 100 -4.97 7.26 8.29
CA GLU A 100 -4.07 7.77 7.25
C GLU A 100 -2.76 6.94 7.21
N PRO A 101 -2.30 6.51 6.01
CA PRO A 101 -1.09 5.70 5.86
C PRO A 101 0.22 6.45 6.13
#